data_AF-A0AAE4LIL8-F1
#
_entry.id   AF-A0AAE4LIL8-F1
#
_cell.length_a   1.000
_cell.length_b   1.000
_cell.length_c   1.000
_cell.angle_alpha   90.00
_cell.angle_beta   90.00
_cell.angle_gamma   90.00
#
_symmetry.space_group_name_H-M   'P 1'
#
loop_
_entity.id
_entity.type
_entity.pdbx_description
1 polymer ?
#
loop_
_entity_poly.entity_id
_entity_poly.type
_entity_poly.pdbx_seq_one_letter_code
_entity_poly.pdbx_strand_id
1 'polypeptide(L)'
;MTLHQVVERFMLGDSLCEKCIVTEIMFDEHAGYTYTLIGLKSLRNFRTHFIFDEHESASGFFADLAYPTFLAAEQVEEVIARAAAAEKQRREEAAIAQRRLHRGALVVDYSAKALAIFTDEPSDVLVLERIKAKRNSSLTYQGRKVAGWIFPKYRQAQLAAVMSL
;
A
#
# COMPACT_ATOMS: atom_id res chain seq x y z
N MET A 1 5.87 11.88 -31.62
CA MET A 1 5.70 12.04 -30.16
C MET A 1 4.41 11.36 -29.76
N THR A 2 4.45 10.43 -28.82
CA THR A 2 3.23 9.81 -28.27
C THR A 2 2.71 10.70 -27.15
N LEU A 3 1.49 11.21 -27.31
CA LEU A 3 0.83 12.06 -26.32
C LEU A 3 -0.24 11.23 -25.61
N HIS A 4 -0.29 11.36 -24.29
CA HIS A 4 -1.23 10.61 -23.46
C HIS A 4 -2.22 11.59 -22.85
N GLN A 5 -3.51 11.28 -22.96
CA GLN A 5 -4.58 12.18 -22.52
C GLN A 5 -4.73 12.14 -21.00
N VAL A 6 -4.79 13.32 -20.38
CA VAL A 6 -5.15 13.49 -18.98
C VAL A 6 -6.66 13.59 -18.89
N VAL A 7 -7.22 12.85 -17.94
CA VAL A 7 -8.66 12.83 -17.65
C VAL A 7 -8.88 13.09 -16.17
N GLU A 8 -10.07 13.54 -15.82
CA GLU A 8 -10.47 13.80 -14.45
C GLU A 8 -11.35 12.67 -13.93
N ARG A 9 -11.02 12.18 -12.73
CA ARG A 9 -11.76 11.13 -12.05
C ARG A 9 -12.52 11.72 -10.87
N PHE A 10 -13.84 11.53 -10.88
CA PHE A 10 -14.73 11.95 -9.80
C PHE A 10 -15.25 10.74 -9.03
N MET A 11 -15.23 10.86 -7.69
CA MET A 11 -15.67 9.82 -6.77
C MET A 11 -17.07 10.13 -6.24
N LEU A 12 -17.88 9.08 -6.07
CA LEU A 12 -19.24 9.23 -5.55
C LEU A 12 -19.21 9.78 -4.11
N GLY A 13 -19.85 10.92 -3.88
CA GLY A 13 -20.01 11.50 -2.54
C GLY A 13 -18.80 12.27 -2.00
N ASP A 14 -17.67 12.27 -2.71
CA ASP A 14 -16.49 13.07 -2.39
C ASP A 14 -16.34 14.14 -3.48
N SER A 15 -16.27 15.42 -3.10
CA SER A 15 -15.91 16.51 -4.03
C SER A 15 -14.43 16.44 -4.49
N LEU A 16 -13.78 15.31 -4.28
CA LEU A 16 -12.39 15.07 -4.61
C LEU A 16 -12.28 14.59 -6.05
N CYS A 17 -11.86 15.50 -6.92
CA CYS A 17 -11.39 15.19 -8.26
C CYS A 17 -9.91 14.75 -8.22
N GLU A 18 -9.59 13.69 -8.95
CA GLU A 18 -8.21 13.26 -9.20
C GLU A 18 -7.91 13.26 -10.69
N LYS A 19 -6.81 13.90 -11.10
CA LYS A 19 -6.30 13.78 -12.46
C LYS A 19 -5.64 12.42 -12.66
N CYS A 20 -6.02 11.75 -13.74
CA CYS A 20 -5.50 10.47 -14.17
C CYS A 20 -4.91 10.60 -15.58
N ILE A 21 -3.88 9.83 -15.89
CA ILE A 21 -3.33 9.73 -17.24
C ILE A 21 -3.75 8.41 -17.88
N VAL A 22 -4.26 8.45 -19.11
CA VAL A 22 -4.53 7.24 -19.90
C VAL A 22 -3.20 6.66 -20.37
N THR A 23 -2.86 5.45 -19.95
CA THR A 23 -1.58 4.80 -20.27
C THR A 23 -1.71 3.70 -21.32
N GLU A 24 -2.89 3.09 -21.42
CA GLU A 24 -3.14 2.00 -22.37
C GLU A 24 -4.61 2.05 -22.81
N ILE A 25 -4.82 1.75 -24.09
CA ILE A 25 -6.15 1.60 -24.68
C ILE A 25 -6.15 0.25 -25.39
N MET A 26 -6.99 -0.66 -24.90
CA MET A 26 -7.20 -1.96 -25.52
C MET A 26 -8.59 -1.99 -26.15
N PHE A 27 -8.72 -2.60 -27.31
CA PHE A 27 -10.01 -2.89 -27.93
C PHE A 27 -10.19 -4.40 -28.00
N ASP A 28 -11.33 -4.87 -27.52
CA ASP A 28 -11.78 -6.25 -27.62
C ASP A 28 -13.11 -6.31 -28.37
N GLU A 29 -13.28 -7.26 -29.28
CA GLU A 29 -14.49 -7.34 -30.12
C GLU A 29 -15.77 -7.60 -29.31
N HIS A 30 -15.66 -8.20 -28.12
CA HIS A 30 -16.80 -8.53 -27.26
C HIS A 30 -17.04 -7.44 -26.18
N ALA A 31 -15.98 -6.80 -25.68
CA ALA A 31 -16.04 -5.84 -24.58
C ALA A 31 -15.82 -4.37 -24.98
N GLY A 32 -15.51 -4.10 -26.25
CA GLY A 32 -15.21 -2.76 -26.75
C GLY A 32 -13.90 -2.19 -26.21
N TYR A 33 -13.83 -0.86 -26.09
CA TYR A 33 -12.65 -0.19 -25.57
C TYR A 33 -12.50 -0.37 -24.06
N THR A 34 -11.26 -0.54 -23.63
CA THR A 34 -10.86 -0.53 -22.23
C THR A 34 -9.66 0.37 -22.06
N TYR A 35 -9.76 1.29 -21.10
CA TYR A 35 -8.74 2.27 -20.78
C TYR A 35 -8.07 1.87 -19.46
N THR A 36 -6.75 1.78 -19.47
CA THR A 36 -5.93 1.71 -18.26
C THR A 36 -5.46 3.12 -17.93
N LEU A 37 -5.67 3.54 -16.68
CA LEU A 37 -5.32 4.87 -16.23
C LEU A 37 -4.50 4.83 -14.94
N ILE A 38 -3.64 5.83 -14.76
CA ILE A 38 -2.89 6.02 -13.52
C ILE A 38 -3.27 7.35 -12.90
N GLY A 39 -3.72 7.32 -11.64
CA GLY A 39 -3.95 8.54 -10.87
C GLY A 39 -2.64 9.27 -10.58
N LEU A 40 -2.53 10.54 -10.97
CA LEU A 40 -1.30 11.33 -10.82
C LEU A 40 -0.94 11.59 -9.35
N LYS A 41 -1.95 11.60 -8.46
CA LYS A 41 -1.78 11.82 -7.03
C LYS A 41 -1.75 10.50 -6.25
N SER A 42 -2.70 9.61 -6.48
CA SER A 42 -2.80 8.34 -5.77
C SER A 42 -1.79 7.30 -6.22
N LEU A 43 -1.24 7.46 -7.44
CA LEU A 43 -0.37 6.48 -8.09
C LEU A 43 -1.02 5.09 -8.13
N ARG A 44 -2.35 5.06 -8.29
CA ARG A 44 -3.13 3.83 -8.42
C ARG A 44 -3.52 3.61 -9.87
N ASN A 45 -3.55 2.33 -10.24
CA ASN A 45 -4.07 1.90 -11.52
C ASN A 45 -5.59 1.80 -11.46
N PHE A 46 -6.24 2.28 -12.50
CA PHE A 46 -7.68 2.18 -12.73
C PHE A 46 -7.93 1.57 -14.10
N ARG A 47 -9.08 0.91 -14.22
CA ARG A 47 -9.57 0.36 -15.47
C ARG A 47 -11.02 0.79 -15.66
N THR A 48 -11.33 1.34 -16.84
CA THR A 48 -12.70 1.75 -17.20
C THR A 48 -12.96 1.43 -18.66
N HIS A 49 -14.24 1.26 -19.00
CA HIS A 49 -14.70 1.12 -20.39
C HIS A 49 -15.18 2.46 -20.97
N PHE A 50 -15.39 3.46 -20.11
CA PHE A 50 -15.98 4.73 -20.50
C PHE A 50 -15.17 5.91 -19.96
N ILE A 51 -15.00 6.91 -20.82
CA ILE A 51 -14.53 8.24 -20.49
C ILE A 51 -15.57 9.19 -21.11
N PHE A 52 -16.23 9.98 -20.27
CA PHE A 52 -17.33 10.84 -20.68
C PHE A 52 -16.80 12.24 -21.03
N ASP A 53 -17.51 12.96 -21.90
CA ASP A 53 -17.19 14.36 -22.24
C ASP A 53 -17.75 15.33 -21.19
N GLU A 54 -18.97 15.06 -20.70
CA GLU A 54 -19.68 15.95 -19.78
C GLU A 54 -19.84 15.35 -18.38
N HIS A 55 -19.75 16.21 -17.35
CA HIS A 55 -19.98 15.87 -15.95
C HIS A 55 -21.47 15.67 -15.60
N GLU A 56 -22.21 14.93 -16.43
CA GLU A 56 -23.62 14.60 -16.14
C GLU A 56 -23.74 13.55 -15.02
N SER A 57 -22.68 12.79 -14.77
CA SER A 57 -22.64 11.74 -13.75
C SER A 57 -21.90 12.19 -12.50
N ALA A 58 -22.46 11.86 -11.32
CA ALA A 58 -21.86 12.18 -10.01
C ALA A 58 -20.53 11.48 -9.72
N SER A 59 -20.09 10.56 -10.59
CA SER A 59 -18.81 9.84 -10.49
C SER A 59 -18.43 9.29 -11.87
N GLY A 60 -17.14 9.16 -12.15
CA GLY A 60 -16.67 8.62 -13.43
C GLY A 60 -15.32 9.19 -13.86
N PHE A 61 -14.94 8.90 -15.10
CA PHE A 61 -13.79 9.48 -15.77
C PHE A 61 -14.28 10.43 -16.86
N PHE A 62 -13.72 11.62 -16.89
CA PHE A 62 -14.16 12.69 -17.79
C PHE A 62 -12.97 13.31 -18.50
N ALA A 63 -13.12 13.51 -19.81
CA ALA A 63 -12.13 14.16 -20.63
C ALA A 63 -12.73 15.43 -21.22
N ASP A 64 -12.03 16.56 -21.07
CA ASP A 64 -12.38 17.77 -21.81
C ASP A 64 -12.03 17.56 -23.29
N LEU A 65 -13.04 17.35 -24.14
CA LEU A 65 -12.83 17.19 -25.57
C LEU A 65 -12.65 18.53 -26.30
N ALA A 66 -13.05 19.65 -25.70
CA ALA A 66 -12.86 20.98 -26.26
C ALA A 66 -11.41 21.46 -26.07
N TYR A 67 -10.83 21.19 -24.90
CA TYR A 67 -9.47 21.56 -24.52
C TYR A 67 -8.70 20.38 -23.90
N PRO A 68 -8.39 19.34 -24.69
CA PRO A 68 -7.73 18.16 -24.16
C PRO A 68 -6.33 18.48 -23.66
N THR A 69 -6.05 18.03 -22.43
CA THR A 69 -4.71 18.12 -21.82
C THR A 69 -3.94 16.83 -22.07
N PHE A 70 -2.68 16.96 -22.48
CA PHE A 70 -1.81 15.81 -22.73
C PHE A 70 -0.52 15.88 -21.90
N LEU A 71 0.04 14.71 -21.58
CA LEU A 71 1.40 14.56 -21.09
C LEU A 71 2.31 13.94 -22.16
N ALA A 72 3.56 14.38 -22.17
CA ALA A 72 4.59 13.82 -23.04
C ALA A 72 4.98 12.41 -22.57
N ALA A 73 5.39 11.54 -23.51
CA ALA A 73 5.76 10.16 -23.22
C ALA A 73 6.79 10.02 -22.08
N GLU A 74 7.82 10.86 -22.04
CA GLU A 74 8.85 10.84 -20.98
C GLU A 74 8.25 11.07 -19.58
N GLN A 75 7.30 12.01 -19.46
CA GLN A 75 6.61 12.29 -18.20
C GLN A 75 5.69 11.13 -17.80
N VAL A 76 5.07 10.47 -18.78
CA VAL A 76 4.21 9.30 -18.53
C VAL A 76 5.03 8.09 -18.08
N GLU A 77 6.21 7.87 -18.67
CA GLU A 77 7.13 6.82 -18.24
C GLU A 77 7.55 7.03 -16.77
N GLU A 78 7.84 8.26 -16.35
CA GLU A 78 8.12 8.56 -14.94
C GLU A 78 6.92 8.24 -14.04
N VAL A 79 5.71 8.62 -14.45
CA VAL A 79 4.48 8.33 -13.71
C VAL A 79 4.24 6.82 -13.60
N ILE A 80 4.44 6.07 -14.68
CA ILE A 80 4.32 4.60 -14.69
C ILE A 80 5.34 3.98 -13.73
N ALA A 81 6.61 4.41 -13.79
CA ALA A 81 7.66 3.89 -12.92
C ALA A 81 7.34 4.17 -11.44
N ARG A 82 6.89 5.38 -11.12
CA ARG A 82 6.49 5.77 -9.76
C ARG A 82 5.27 4.99 -9.28
N ALA A 83 4.28 4.76 -10.13
CA ALA A 83 3.10 3.97 -9.80
C ALA A 83 3.45 2.50 -9.58
N ALA A 84 4.33 1.92 -10.39
CA ALA A 84 4.83 0.55 -10.20
C ALA A 84 5.60 0.41 -8.87
N ALA A 85 6.46 1.39 -8.54
CA ALA A 85 7.18 1.40 -7.28
C ALA A 85 6.24 1.55 -6.07
N ALA A 86 5.27 2.45 -6.15
CA ALA A 86 4.27 2.65 -5.09
C ALA A 86 3.39 1.40 -4.90
N GLU A 87 3.02 0.72 -5.99
CA GLU A 87 2.25 -0.53 -5.90
C GLU A 87 3.05 -1.67 -5.29
N LYS A 88 4.32 -1.81 -5.69
CA LYS A 88 5.23 -2.78 -5.08
C LYS A 88 5.37 -2.53 -3.58
N GLN A 89 5.59 -1.28 -3.16
CA GLN A 89 5.67 -0.92 -1.76
C GLN A 89 4.37 -1.25 -1.02
N ARG A 90 3.20 -0.88 -1.55
CA ARG A 90 1.91 -1.23 -0.95
C ARG A 90 1.71 -2.73 -0.81
N ARG A 91 2.11 -3.51 -1.81
CA ARG A 91 2.03 -4.98 -1.78
C ARG A 91 2.96 -5.56 -0.72
N GLU A 92 4.18 -5.04 -0.60
CA GLU A 92 5.12 -5.43 0.45
C GLU A 92 4.58 -5.08 1.84
N GLU A 93 4.06 -3.86 2.03
CA GLU A 93 3.42 -3.43 3.27
C GLU A 93 2.20 -4.29 3.62
N ALA A 94 1.34 -4.63 2.64
CA ALA A 94 0.20 -5.51 2.84
C ALA A 94 0.62 -6.95 3.18
N ALA A 95 1.66 -7.47 2.50
CA ALA A 95 2.23 -8.77 2.83
C ALA A 95 2.80 -8.77 4.24
N ILE A 96 3.55 -7.74 4.63
CA ILE A 96 4.04 -7.56 5.99
C ILE A 96 2.86 -7.43 6.96
N ALA A 97 1.78 -6.70 6.62
CA ALA A 97 0.55 -6.55 7.42
C ALA A 97 -0.16 -7.89 7.72
N GLN A 98 -0.06 -8.85 6.80
CA GLN A 98 -0.62 -10.18 6.99
C GLN A 98 0.32 -11.14 7.71
N ARG A 99 1.63 -10.87 7.75
CA ARG A 99 2.58 -11.71 8.48
C ARG A 99 2.26 -11.79 9.98
N ARG A 100 2.49 -12.99 10.49
CA ARG A 100 2.42 -13.37 11.89
C ARG A 100 3.80 -13.77 12.38
N LEU A 101 4.03 -13.65 13.68
CA LEU A 101 5.21 -14.19 14.32
C LEU A 101 5.23 -15.70 14.14
N HIS A 102 6.41 -16.25 13.88
CA HIS A 102 6.59 -17.69 13.82
C HIS A 102 6.19 -18.35 15.16
N ARG A 103 5.81 -19.63 15.11
CA ARG A 103 5.37 -20.40 16.30
C ARG A 103 6.45 -20.57 17.37
N GLY A 104 7.73 -20.42 17.01
CA GLY A 104 8.85 -20.50 17.94
C GLY A 104 9.08 -19.22 18.75
N ALA A 105 8.35 -18.13 18.49
CA ALA A 105 8.53 -16.87 19.19
C ALA A 105 8.10 -17.02 20.65
N LEU A 106 9.05 -16.84 21.56
CA LEU A 106 8.81 -16.93 23.00
C LEU A 106 8.43 -15.56 23.54
N VAL A 107 7.23 -15.46 24.13
CA VAL A 107 6.75 -14.25 24.82
C VAL A 107 6.81 -14.48 26.33
N VAL A 108 7.49 -13.60 27.05
CA VAL A 108 7.70 -13.68 28.50
C VAL A 108 7.19 -12.41 29.17
N ASP A 109 6.52 -12.56 30.31
CA ASP A 109 6.25 -11.44 31.20
C ASP A 109 7.57 -10.93 31.81
N TYR A 110 8.07 -9.80 31.31
CA TYR A 110 9.38 -9.29 31.68
C TYR A 110 9.34 -8.31 32.85
N SER A 111 8.30 -7.46 32.92
CA SER A 111 8.11 -6.52 34.01
C SER A 111 6.64 -6.13 34.13
N ALA A 112 6.30 -5.39 35.19
CA ALA A 112 4.94 -4.85 35.39
C ALA A 112 4.38 -4.09 34.16
N LYS A 113 5.25 -3.53 33.29
CA LYS A 113 4.85 -2.71 32.14
C LYS A 113 5.21 -3.32 30.78
N ALA A 114 6.00 -4.39 30.73
CA ALA A 114 6.59 -4.87 29.47
C ALA A 114 6.59 -6.39 29.34
N LEU A 115 6.43 -6.83 28.10
CA LEU A 115 6.67 -8.18 27.62
C LEU A 115 8.04 -8.22 26.93
N ALA A 116 8.77 -9.31 27.11
CA ALA A 116 9.95 -9.64 26.31
C ALA A 116 9.58 -10.69 25.27
N ILE A 117 10.03 -10.49 24.04
CA ILE A 117 9.80 -11.40 22.92
C ILE A 117 11.18 -11.86 22.41
N PHE A 118 11.39 -13.17 22.39
CA PHE A 118 12.61 -13.80 21.88
C PHE A 118 12.27 -14.61 20.64
N THR A 119 13.06 -14.42 19.59
CA THR A 119 12.89 -15.06 18.28
C THR A 119 14.25 -15.14 17.62
N ASP A 120 14.52 -16.29 17.00
CA ASP A 120 15.70 -16.51 16.16
C ASP A 120 15.36 -16.40 14.66
N GLU A 121 14.08 -16.18 14.34
CA GLU A 121 13.56 -16.14 12.97
C GLU A 121 13.69 -14.72 12.38
N PRO A 122 14.51 -14.50 11.33
CA PRO A 122 14.71 -13.17 10.76
C PRO A 122 13.43 -12.53 10.21
N SER A 123 12.47 -13.34 9.74
CA SER A 123 11.21 -12.82 9.20
C SER A 123 10.29 -12.16 10.24
N ASP A 124 10.49 -12.46 11.53
CA ASP A 124 9.75 -11.82 12.63
C ASP A 124 10.15 -10.36 12.86
N VAL A 125 11.36 -9.96 12.47
CA VAL A 125 11.88 -8.61 12.69
C VAL A 125 10.93 -7.57 12.12
N LEU A 126 10.47 -7.78 10.88
CA LEU A 126 9.52 -6.88 10.22
C LEU A 126 8.16 -6.82 10.93
N VAL A 127 7.70 -7.94 11.50
CA VAL A 127 6.45 -8.00 12.27
C VAL A 127 6.58 -7.21 13.57
N LEU A 128 7.71 -7.34 14.26
CA LEU A 128 8.02 -6.67 15.52
C LEU A 128 8.23 -5.16 15.32
N GLU A 129 8.92 -4.75 14.27
CA GLU A 129 9.07 -3.34 13.89
C GLU A 129 7.73 -2.71 13.52
N ARG A 130 6.87 -3.41 12.77
CA ARG A 130 5.52 -2.94 12.41
C ARG A 130 4.68 -2.63 13.65
N ILE A 131 4.68 -3.52 14.66
CA ILE A 131 3.95 -3.26 15.91
C ILE A 131 4.66 -2.26 16.83
N LYS A 132 5.84 -1.76 16.43
CA LYS A 132 6.69 -0.84 17.22
C LYS A 132 7.21 -1.48 18.52
N ALA A 133 7.62 -2.75 18.45
CA ALA A 133 8.45 -3.35 19.48
C ALA A 133 9.88 -2.77 19.39
N LYS A 134 10.58 -2.71 20.52
CA LYS A 134 11.94 -2.14 20.59
C LYS A 134 12.98 -3.25 20.78
N ARG A 135 13.97 -3.31 19.91
CA ARG A 135 15.11 -4.23 20.07
C ARG A 135 15.93 -3.88 21.31
N ASN A 136 16.34 -4.87 22.08
CA ASN A 136 17.27 -4.74 23.19
C ASN A 136 18.27 -5.91 23.16
N SER A 137 19.56 -5.61 23.06
CA SER A 137 20.64 -6.60 22.96
C SER A 137 20.98 -7.30 24.28
N SER A 138 20.51 -6.77 25.42
CA SER A 138 20.99 -7.13 26.76
C SER A 138 19.84 -7.35 27.75
N LEU A 139 18.77 -8.01 27.32
CA LEU A 139 17.70 -8.44 28.23
C LEU A 139 18.20 -9.58 29.12
N THR A 140 17.86 -9.53 30.41
CA THR A 140 18.18 -10.64 31.31
C THR A 140 17.07 -11.69 31.21
N TYR A 141 17.41 -12.89 30.75
CA TYR A 141 16.49 -14.03 30.70
C TYR A 141 17.21 -15.27 31.25
N GLN A 142 16.60 -15.93 32.24
CA GLN A 142 17.17 -17.11 32.92
C GLN A 142 18.62 -16.90 33.42
N GLY A 143 18.91 -15.72 33.97
CA GLY A 143 20.25 -15.37 34.48
C GLY A 143 21.30 -15.06 33.40
N ARG A 144 20.94 -15.07 32.11
CA ARG A 144 21.84 -14.73 30.99
C ARG A 144 21.38 -13.48 30.26
N LYS A 145 22.32 -12.79 29.62
CA LYS A 145 22.03 -11.67 28.73
C LYS A 145 21.73 -12.20 27.33
N VAL A 146 20.53 -11.94 26.84
CA VAL A 146 20.04 -12.40 25.55
C VAL A 146 19.43 -11.22 24.81
N ALA A 147 19.65 -11.15 23.51
CA ALA A 147 19.04 -10.13 22.68
C ALA A 147 17.56 -10.48 22.44
N GLY A 148 16.64 -9.63 22.88
CA GLY A 148 15.20 -9.78 22.61
C GLY A 148 14.53 -8.48 22.15
N TRP A 149 13.21 -8.48 22.15
CA TRP A 149 12.38 -7.32 21.83
C TRP A 149 11.50 -6.99 23.03
N ILE A 150 11.36 -5.71 23.33
CA ILE A 150 10.50 -5.20 24.39
C ILE A 150 9.23 -4.63 23.78
N PHE A 151 8.09 -5.05 24.32
CA PHE A 151 6.78 -4.59 23.89
C PHE A 151 5.91 -4.21 25.10
N PRO A 152 5.19 -3.07 25.07
CA PRO A 152 4.44 -2.63 26.24
C PRO A 152 3.17 -3.45 26.48
N LYS A 153 2.92 -3.84 27.73
CA LYS A 153 1.76 -4.67 28.11
C LYS A 153 0.40 -4.04 27.78
N TYR A 154 0.27 -2.72 27.89
CA TYR A 154 -1.01 -2.05 27.58
C TYR A 154 -1.44 -2.20 26.11
N ARG A 155 -0.52 -2.59 25.20
CA ARG A 155 -0.82 -2.92 23.79
C ARG A 155 -0.84 -4.42 23.51
N GLN A 156 -0.88 -5.29 24.52
CA GLN A 156 -0.78 -6.75 24.34
C GLN A 156 -1.77 -7.34 23.32
N ALA A 157 -2.95 -6.74 23.14
CA ALA A 157 -3.90 -7.15 22.11
C ALA A 157 -3.32 -7.02 20.68
N GLN A 158 -2.49 -6.00 20.43
CA GLN A 158 -1.77 -5.84 19.16
C GLN A 158 -0.71 -6.92 18.97
N LEU A 159 -0.04 -7.36 20.04
CA LEU A 159 0.88 -8.49 19.98
C LEU A 159 0.11 -9.79 19.70
N ALA A 160 -0.99 -10.05 20.42
CA ALA A 160 -1.83 -11.23 20.22
C ALA A 160 -2.37 -11.33 18.79
N ALA A 161 -2.78 -10.20 18.18
CA ALA A 161 -3.26 -10.15 16.81
C ALA A 161 -2.20 -10.56 15.77
N VAL A 162 -0.91 -10.52 16.13
CA VAL A 162 0.19 -10.86 15.23
C VAL A 162 0.88 -12.17 15.60
N MET A 163 0.45 -12.86 16.65
CA MET A 163 0.93 -14.21 16.97
C MET A 163 0.27 -15.24 16.06
N SER A 164 1.00 -16.31 15.72
CA SER A 164 0.42 -17.49 15.07
C SER A 164 -0.33 -18.30 16.12
N LEU A 165 -1.61 -18.60 15.88
CA LEU A 165 -2.40 -19.53 16.70
C LEU A 165 -1.98 -20.99 16.46
#